data_AF-A0A6I0EYU0-F1
#
_entry.id   AF-A0A6I0EYU0-F1
#
_cell.length_a   1.000
_cell.length_b   1.000
_cell.length_c   1.000
_cell.angle_alpha   90.00
_cell.angle_beta   90.00
_cell.angle_gamma   90.00
#
_symmetry.space_group_name_H-M   'P 1'
#
loop_
_entity.id
_entity.type
_entity.pdbx_description
1 polymer ?
#
loop_
_entity_poly.entity_id
_entity_poly.type
_entity_poly.pdbx_seq_one_letter_code
_entity_poly.pdbx_strand_id
1 'polypeptide(L)'
;MLILSLVISIFITLFLVNRKLNIGYSLMVSSFFLAMLNGRSLPQFLNLYKNTLLEPTTLSLGSIIALITVLAYLMDKYFILDRMIIALEKILRSAKATILIAPALMGTLLVSGGALMSCPIVGSLGDRLNIANDKKATINLIFRHALYFVFPLSPAILLASEIGDFRVIDFIKLQFP
;
A
#
# COMPACT_ATOMS: atom_id res chain seq x y z
N MET A 1 -2.87 26.20 19.40
CA MET A 1 -4.06 25.32 19.33
C MET A 1 -3.93 24.26 18.24
N LEU A 2 -3.47 24.61 17.03
CA LEU A 2 -3.26 23.65 15.91
C LEU A 2 -2.44 22.41 16.30
N ILE A 3 -1.24 22.58 16.86
CA ILE A 3 -0.37 21.45 17.25
C ILE A 3 -1.08 20.51 18.23
N LEU A 4 -1.76 21.07 19.24
CA LEU A 4 -2.51 20.29 20.23
C LEU A 4 -3.66 19.51 19.58
N SER A 5 -4.44 20.16 18.71
CA SER A 5 -5.54 19.50 17.99
C SER A 5 -5.04 18.37 17.08
N LEU A 6 -3.86 18.55 16.46
CA LEU A 6 -3.22 17.55 15.61
C LEU A 6 -2.76 16.35 16.43
N VAL A 7 -2.07 16.58 17.56
CA VAL A 7 -1.66 15.51 18.49
C VAL A 7 -2.86 14.72 18.99
N ILE A 8 -3.96 15.40 19.36
CA ILE A 8 -5.19 14.74 19.79
C ILE A 8 -5.79 13.89 18.65
N SER A 9 -5.86 14.43 17.43
CA SER A 9 -6.40 13.69 16.28
C SER A 9 -5.59 12.44 15.92
N ILE A 10 -4.25 12.51 16.03
CA ILE A 10 -3.37 11.35 15.84
C ILE A 10 -3.61 10.33 16.94
N PHE A 11 -3.73 10.77 18.20
CA PHE A 11 -4.01 9.87 19.31
C PHE A 11 -5.36 9.16 19.15
N ILE A 12 -6.40 9.87 18.72
CA ILE A 12 -7.72 9.29 18.42
C ILE A 12 -7.60 8.24 17.30
N THR A 13 -6.87 8.55 16.22
CA THR A 13 -6.64 7.60 15.12
C THR A 13 -5.99 6.32 15.65
N LEU A 14 -4.88 6.45 16.39
CA LEU A 14 -4.15 5.31 16.94
C LEU A 14 -5.00 4.49 17.92
N PHE A 15 -5.78 5.16 18.77
CA PHE A 15 -6.67 4.49 19.71
C PHE A 15 -7.75 3.67 18.99
N LEU A 16 -8.41 4.24 17.98
CA LEU A 16 -9.46 3.55 17.20
C LEU A 16 -8.89 2.38 16.40
N VAL A 17 -7.72 2.54 15.79
CA VAL A 17 -7.03 1.46 15.06
C VAL A 17 -6.62 0.33 16.02
N ASN A 18 -6.14 0.65 17.23
CA ASN A 18 -5.81 -0.36 18.26
C ASN A 18 -7.05 -1.17 18.68
N ARG A 19 -8.24 -0.53 18.66
CA ARG A 19 -9.54 -1.20 18.86
C ARG A 19 -10.00 -2.03 17.66
N LYS A 20 -9.16 -2.24 16.64
CA LYS A 20 -9.45 -2.99 15.40
C LYS A 20 -10.57 -2.36 14.56
N LEU A 21 -10.84 -1.07 14.72
CA LEU A 21 -11.74 -0.35 13.81
C LEU A 21 -11.03 -0.16 12.47
N ASN A 22 -11.81 -0.14 11.38
CA ASN A 22 -11.28 0.12 10.05
C ASN A 22 -10.55 1.48 10.04
N ILE A 23 -9.38 1.52 9.40
CA ILE A 23 -8.53 2.71 9.37
C ILE A 23 -9.23 3.91 8.72
N GLY A 24 -10.08 3.67 7.71
CA GLY A 24 -10.89 4.69 7.05
C GLY A 24 -11.85 5.37 8.02
N TYR A 25 -12.64 4.59 8.78
CA TYR A 25 -13.52 5.15 9.82
C TYR A 25 -12.73 5.86 10.92
N SER A 26 -11.58 5.31 11.30
CA SER A 26 -10.70 5.90 12.32
C SER A 26 -10.19 7.28 11.89
N LEU A 27 -9.80 7.43 10.63
CA LEU A 27 -9.39 8.70 10.05
C LEU A 27 -10.57 9.67 9.91
N MET A 28 -11.76 9.22 9.50
CA MET A 28 -12.95 10.08 9.40
C MET A 28 -13.34 10.68 10.77
N VAL A 29 -13.37 9.85 11.82
CA VAL A 29 -13.66 10.30 13.18
C VAL A 29 -12.59 11.28 13.67
N SER A 30 -11.32 10.99 13.41
CA SER A 30 -10.21 11.86 13.82
C SER A 30 -10.22 13.20 13.11
N SER A 31 -10.55 13.23 11.81
CA SER A 31 -10.74 14.47 11.03
C SER A 31 -11.92 15.30 11.53
N PHE A 32 -13.00 14.66 11.98
CA PHE A 32 -14.11 15.36 12.63
C PHE A 32 -13.66 16.07 13.93
N PHE A 33 -12.97 15.35 14.82
CA PHE A 33 -12.44 15.96 16.04
C PHE A 33 -11.41 17.05 15.74
N LEU A 34 -10.55 16.86 14.76
CA LEU A 34 -9.59 17.87 14.32
C LEU A 34 -10.30 19.16 13.90
N ALA A 35 -11.38 19.06 13.11
CA ALA A 35 -12.16 20.21 12.67
C ALA A 35 -12.86 20.92 13.84
N MET A 36 -13.50 20.16 14.74
CA MET A 36 -14.20 20.71 15.90
C MET A 36 -13.24 21.40 16.88
N LEU A 37 -12.08 20.80 17.17
CA LEU A 37 -11.06 21.37 18.05
C LEU A 37 -10.42 22.65 17.50
N ASN A 38 -10.50 22.88 16.18
CA ASN A 38 -10.07 24.13 15.54
C ASN A 38 -11.23 25.15 15.38
N GLY A 39 -12.35 24.94 16.08
CA GLY A 39 -13.46 25.90 16.12
C GLY A 39 -14.35 25.92 14.88
N ARG A 40 -14.29 24.88 14.03
CA ARG A 40 -15.24 24.74 12.92
C ARG A 40 -16.61 24.32 13.44
N SER A 41 -17.67 24.95 12.95
CA SER A 41 -19.03 24.53 13.28
C SER A 41 -19.44 23.27 12.50
N LEU A 42 -20.44 22.54 12.98
CA LEU A 42 -20.93 21.33 12.32
C LEU A 42 -21.33 21.56 10.84
N PRO A 43 -22.03 22.66 10.47
CA PRO A 43 -22.31 22.97 9.07
C PRO A 43 -21.05 23.21 8.24
N GLN A 44 -20.03 23.87 8.80
CA GLN A 44 -18.76 24.09 8.13
C GLN A 44 -18.01 22.79 7.88
N PHE A 45 -18.04 21.86 8.84
CA PHE A 45 -17.47 20.53 8.66
C PHE A 45 -18.19 19.75 7.56
N LEU A 46 -19.52 19.76 7.52
CA LEU A 46 -20.27 19.08 6.46
C LEU A 46 -19.98 19.68 5.08
N ASN A 47 -19.82 20.99 4.99
CA ASN A 47 -19.42 21.64 3.74
C ASN A 47 -18.00 21.25 3.32
N LEU A 48 -17.06 21.25 4.27
CA LEU A 48 -15.67 20.81 4.03
C LEU A 48 -15.64 19.36 3.56
N TYR A 49 -16.39 18.47 4.23
CA TYR A 49 -16.48 17.06 3.89
C TYR A 49 -17.00 16.86 2.45
N LYS A 50 -18.07 17.57 2.05
CA LYS A 50 -18.57 17.52 0.67
C LYS A 50 -17.55 18.05 -0.33
N ASN A 51 -16.88 19.15 -0.02
CA ASN A 51 -15.86 19.73 -0.89
C ASN A 51 -14.67 18.78 -1.06
N THR A 52 -14.24 18.10 0.00
CA THR A 52 -13.18 17.09 -0.08
C THR A 52 -13.60 15.90 -0.93
N LEU A 53 -14.84 15.40 -0.82
CA LEU A 53 -15.31 14.30 -1.66
C LEU A 53 -15.39 14.65 -3.16
N LEU A 54 -15.62 15.94 -3.48
CA LEU A 54 -15.71 16.44 -4.85
C LEU A 54 -14.39 17.04 -5.36
N GLU A 55 -13.36 17.03 -4.53
CA GLU A 55 -12.05 17.54 -4.90
C GLU A 55 -11.45 16.68 -6.02
N PRO A 56 -10.94 17.28 -7.12
CA PRO A 56 -10.36 16.54 -8.23
C PRO A 56 -9.24 15.59 -7.80
N THR A 57 -8.41 16.00 -6.85
CA THR A 57 -7.32 15.17 -6.29
C THR A 57 -7.86 13.96 -5.54
N THR A 58 -8.83 14.15 -4.64
CA THR A 58 -9.48 13.04 -3.92
C THR A 58 -10.15 12.05 -4.89
N LEU A 59 -10.85 12.55 -5.90
CA LEU A 59 -11.48 11.72 -6.93
C LEU A 59 -10.45 10.97 -7.78
N SER A 60 -9.36 11.64 -8.18
CA SER A 60 -8.28 11.07 -8.97
C SER A 60 -7.59 9.93 -8.21
N LEU A 61 -7.13 10.19 -6.98
CA LEU A 61 -6.48 9.18 -6.14
C LEU A 61 -7.42 8.02 -5.81
N GLY A 62 -8.67 8.31 -5.46
CA GLY A 62 -9.69 7.29 -5.21
C GLY A 62 -9.94 6.40 -6.44
N SER A 63 -10.00 6.99 -7.63
CA SER A 63 -10.18 6.26 -8.89
C SER A 63 -8.96 5.42 -9.25
N ILE A 64 -7.75 5.95 -9.09
CA ILE A 64 -6.50 5.23 -9.34
C ILE A 64 -6.41 4.00 -8.43
N ILE A 65 -6.65 4.17 -7.13
CA ILE A 65 -6.61 3.07 -6.17
C ILE A 65 -7.70 2.03 -6.50
N ALA A 66 -8.91 2.46 -6.85
CA ALA A 66 -9.98 1.55 -7.25
C ALA A 66 -9.61 0.74 -8.51
N LEU A 67 -9.13 1.40 -9.56
CA LEU A 67 -8.74 0.76 -10.83
C LEU A 67 -7.58 -0.22 -10.65
N ILE A 68 -6.56 0.15 -9.88
CA ILE A 68 -5.44 -0.74 -9.58
C ILE A 68 -5.93 -1.96 -8.78
N THR A 69 -6.86 -1.77 -7.85
CA THR A 69 -7.45 -2.88 -7.07
C THR A 69 -8.23 -3.82 -7.99
N VAL A 70 -8.99 -3.28 -8.95
CA VAL A 70 -9.68 -4.09 -9.97
C VAL A 70 -8.67 -4.85 -10.84
N LEU A 71 -7.63 -4.19 -11.34
CA LEU A 71 -6.58 -4.81 -12.13
C LEU A 71 -5.91 -5.96 -11.37
N ALA A 72 -5.52 -5.71 -10.12
CA ALA A 72 -4.95 -6.69 -9.20
C ALA A 72 -5.86 -7.92 -9.04
N TYR A 73 -7.15 -7.70 -8.81
CA TYR A 73 -8.14 -8.77 -8.70
C TYR A 73 -8.29 -9.58 -10.01
N LEU A 74 -8.30 -8.93 -11.17
CA LEU A 74 -8.40 -9.62 -12.45
C LEU A 74 -7.15 -10.46 -12.72
N MET A 75 -5.95 -9.93 -12.46
CA MET A 75 -4.70 -10.65 -12.66
C MET A 75 -4.63 -11.93 -11.80
N ASP A 76 -5.11 -11.84 -10.57
CA ASP A 76 -5.26 -12.97 -9.65
C ASP A 76 -6.28 -14.00 -10.19
N LYS A 77 -7.51 -13.55 -10.48
CA LYS A 77 -8.60 -14.40 -10.95
C LYS A 77 -8.28 -15.17 -12.23
N TYR A 78 -7.49 -14.60 -13.13
CA TYR A 78 -7.09 -15.23 -14.40
C TYR A 78 -5.76 -15.98 -14.33
N PHE A 79 -5.19 -16.18 -13.13
CA PHE A 79 -3.88 -16.83 -12.91
C PHE A 79 -2.75 -16.21 -13.74
N ILE A 80 -2.87 -14.91 -14.06
CA ILE A 80 -1.86 -14.19 -14.84
C ILE A 80 -0.58 -14.12 -14.01
N LEU A 81 -0.73 -13.88 -12.70
CA LEU A 81 0.39 -13.76 -11.77
C LEU A 81 1.21 -15.05 -11.69
N ASP A 82 0.56 -16.21 -11.55
CA ASP A 82 1.24 -17.51 -11.51
C ASP A 82 2.01 -17.79 -12.80
N ARG A 83 1.40 -17.51 -13.96
CA ARG A 83 2.06 -17.67 -15.26
C ARG A 83 3.28 -16.76 -15.39
N MET A 84 3.20 -15.52 -14.91
CA MET A 84 4.33 -14.59 -14.91
C MET A 84 5.51 -15.11 -14.08
N ILE A 85 5.24 -15.72 -12.92
CA ILE A 85 6.30 -16.28 -12.06
C ILE A 85 6.94 -17.52 -12.68
N ILE A 86 6.14 -18.42 -13.24
CA ILE A 86 6.67 -19.60 -13.95
C ILE A 86 7.56 -19.17 -15.12
N ALA A 87 7.14 -18.14 -15.86
CA ALA A 87 7.96 -17.57 -16.93
C ALA A 87 9.24 -16.91 -16.40
N LEU A 88 9.16 -16.18 -15.29
CA LEU A 88 10.31 -15.57 -14.63
C LEU A 88 11.34 -16.61 -14.18
N GLU A 89 10.89 -17.72 -13.57
CA GLU A 89 11.80 -18.81 -13.17
C GLU A 89 12.56 -19.36 -14.37
N LYS A 90 11.87 -19.58 -15.49
CA LYS A 90 12.46 -20.06 -16.74
C LYS A 90 13.50 -19.07 -17.30
N ILE A 91 13.25 -17.77 -17.20
CA ILE A 91 14.17 -16.73 -17.67
C ILE A 91 15.41 -16.67 -16.78
N LEU A 92 15.23 -16.66 -15.46
CA LEU A 92 16.32 -16.54 -14.50
C LEU A 92 17.19 -17.80 -14.43
N ARG A 93 16.65 -18.97 -14.84
CA ARG A 93 17.31 -20.28 -14.79
C ARG A 93 17.90 -20.62 -13.40
N SER A 94 17.36 -20.01 -12.35
CA SER A 94 17.91 -20.07 -11.00
C SER A 94 16.79 -19.94 -9.97
N ALA A 95 16.55 -21.02 -9.22
CA ALA A 95 15.61 -21.02 -8.11
C ALA A 95 16.02 -20.02 -7.01
N LYS A 96 17.34 -19.83 -6.79
CA LYS A 96 17.88 -18.86 -5.83
C LYS A 96 17.60 -17.41 -6.22
N ALA A 97 17.68 -17.06 -7.51
CA ALA A 97 17.32 -15.71 -7.95
C ALA A 97 15.80 -15.52 -7.91
N THR A 98 15.06 -16.56 -8.32
CA THR A 98 13.58 -16.52 -8.40
C THR A 98 12.95 -16.34 -7.03
N ILE A 99 13.44 -17.01 -5.99
CA ILE A 99 12.88 -16.90 -4.62
C ILE A 99 13.05 -15.49 -4.03
N LEU A 100 14.00 -14.69 -4.53
CA LEU A 100 14.23 -13.31 -4.11
C LEU A 100 13.42 -12.32 -4.96
N ILE A 101 13.36 -12.51 -6.28
CA ILE A 101 12.74 -11.55 -7.20
C ILE A 101 11.22 -11.74 -7.28
N ALA A 102 10.72 -12.98 -7.21
CA ALA A 102 9.29 -13.25 -7.33
C ALA A 102 8.45 -12.56 -6.24
N PRO A 103 8.86 -12.56 -4.95
CA PRO A 103 8.17 -11.80 -3.91
C PRO A 103 8.21 -10.29 -4.17
N ALA A 104 9.32 -9.76 -4.68
CA ALA A 104 9.45 -8.33 -4.97
C ALA A 104 8.48 -7.87 -6.07
N LEU A 105 8.35 -8.63 -7.15
CA LEU A 105 7.35 -8.38 -8.19
C LEU A 105 5.93 -8.53 -7.64
N MET A 106 5.68 -9.56 -6.83
CA MET A 106 4.39 -9.73 -6.18
C MET A 106 4.04 -8.58 -5.22
N GLY A 107 5.04 -8.01 -4.56
CA GLY A 107 4.87 -6.85 -3.69
C GLY A 107 4.54 -5.54 -4.42
N THR A 108 4.90 -5.44 -5.70
CA THR A 108 4.45 -4.31 -6.55
C THR A 108 2.99 -4.45 -6.98
N LEU A 109 2.43 -5.66 -6.95
CA LEU A 109 1.02 -5.84 -7.20
C LEU A 109 0.29 -5.44 -5.92
N LEU A 110 -0.43 -4.32 -5.98
CA LEU A 110 -1.17 -3.72 -4.87
C LEU A 110 -2.41 -4.55 -4.45
N VAL A 111 -2.30 -5.86 -4.58
CA VAL A 111 -3.28 -6.83 -4.13
C VAL A 111 -3.14 -6.94 -2.62
N SER A 112 -4.22 -6.76 -1.87
CA SER A 112 -4.30 -7.07 -0.43
C SER A 112 -3.97 -8.54 -0.10
N GLY A 113 -3.84 -9.40 -1.12
CA GLY A 113 -3.41 -10.80 -1.07
C GLY A 113 -1.96 -11.07 -1.46
N GLY A 114 -1.10 -10.06 -1.65
CA GLY A 114 0.30 -10.27 -2.07
C GLY A 114 1.08 -11.25 -1.18
N ALA A 115 0.79 -11.29 0.12
CA ALA A 115 1.33 -12.28 1.07
C ALA A 115 0.82 -13.71 0.84
N LEU A 116 -0.49 -13.84 0.60
CA LEU A 116 -1.17 -15.11 0.35
C LEU A 116 -0.71 -15.72 -0.97
N MET A 117 -0.49 -14.87 -1.99
CA MET A 117 0.00 -15.28 -3.30
C MET A 117 1.49 -15.58 -3.29
N SER A 118 2.31 -14.77 -2.62
CA SER A 118 3.77 -14.97 -2.57
C SER A 118 4.21 -16.13 -1.66
N CYS A 119 3.42 -16.46 -0.64
CA CYS A 119 3.71 -17.55 0.31
C CYS A 119 3.89 -18.93 -0.36
N PRO A 120 2.97 -19.46 -1.20
CA PRO A 120 3.14 -20.76 -1.85
C PRO A 120 4.33 -20.80 -2.81
N ILE A 121 4.69 -19.66 -3.42
CA ILE A 121 5.85 -19.56 -4.33
C ILE A 121 7.16 -19.66 -3.55
N VAL A 122 7.30 -18.86 -2.48
CA VAL A 122 8.50 -18.92 -1.62
C VAL A 122 8.56 -20.26 -0.89
N GLY A 123 7.41 -20.83 -0.53
CA GLY A 123 7.28 -22.18 0.03
C GLY A 123 7.90 -23.23 -0.89
N SER A 124 7.35 -23.37 -2.10
CA SER A 124 7.78 -24.36 -3.09
C SER A 124 9.23 -24.19 -3.56
N LEU A 125 9.66 -22.95 -3.81
CA LEU A 125 11.07 -22.66 -4.15
C LEU A 125 12.00 -22.91 -2.96
N GLY A 126 11.56 -22.57 -1.74
CA GLY A 126 12.31 -22.78 -0.52
C GLY A 126 12.50 -24.26 -0.19
N ASP A 127 11.49 -25.09 -0.42
CA ASP A 127 11.57 -26.56 -0.27
C ASP A 127 12.60 -27.15 -1.24
N ARG A 128 12.54 -26.76 -2.52
CA ARG A 128 13.53 -27.17 -3.53
C ARG A 128 14.97 -26.76 -3.19
N LEU A 129 15.12 -25.69 -2.41
CA LEU A 129 16.41 -25.15 -1.98
C LEU A 129 16.82 -25.61 -0.58
N ASN A 130 16.05 -26.47 0.10
CA ASN A 130 16.26 -26.89 1.49
C ASN A 130 16.42 -25.70 2.46
N ILE A 131 15.63 -24.64 2.27
CA ILE A 131 15.60 -23.47 3.14
C ILE A 131 14.65 -23.72 4.31
N ALA A 132 15.07 -23.40 5.53
CA ALA A 132 14.21 -23.50 6.71
C ALA A 132 13.04 -22.51 6.69
N ASN A 133 11.92 -22.86 7.32
CA ASN A 133 10.66 -22.10 7.22
C ASN A 133 10.75 -20.66 7.75
N ASP A 134 11.56 -20.42 8.78
CA ASP A 134 11.88 -19.10 9.32
C ASP A 134 12.54 -18.20 8.26
N LYS A 135 13.49 -18.74 7.51
CA LYS A 135 14.16 -18.03 6.41
C LYS A 135 13.21 -17.80 5.24
N LYS A 136 12.33 -18.75 4.90
CA LYS A 136 11.29 -18.54 3.87
C LYS A 136 10.38 -17.37 4.22
N ALA A 137 9.89 -17.31 5.47
CA ALA A 137 9.06 -16.21 5.95
C ALA A 137 9.82 -14.87 5.88
N THR A 138 11.09 -14.86 6.27
CA THR A 138 11.95 -13.68 6.21
C THR A 138 12.17 -13.20 4.77
N ILE A 139 12.47 -14.10 3.84
CA ILE A 139 12.61 -13.79 2.41
C ILE A 139 11.32 -13.18 1.88
N ASN A 140 10.18 -13.83 2.16
CA ASN A 140 8.89 -13.33 1.70
C ASN A 140 8.57 -11.93 2.26
N LEU A 141 8.92 -11.66 3.52
CA LEU A 141 8.67 -10.37 4.15
C LEU A 141 9.56 -9.26 3.58
N ILE A 142 10.87 -9.48 3.52
CA ILE A 142 11.84 -8.45 3.09
C ILE A 142 11.66 -8.15 1.61
N PHE A 143 11.72 -9.17 0.76
CA PHE A 143 11.75 -8.96 -0.69
C PHE A 143 10.41 -8.43 -1.22
N ARG A 144 9.28 -8.79 -0.60
CA ARG A 144 7.98 -8.21 -0.98
C ARG A 144 7.91 -6.69 -0.77
N HIS A 145 8.66 -6.13 0.16
CA HIS A 145 8.64 -4.67 0.37
C HIS A 145 9.84 -3.96 -0.28
N ALA A 146 10.77 -4.69 -0.90
CA ALA A 146 11.99 -4.12 -1.46
C ALA A 146 11.70 -3.04 -2.52
N LEU A 147 10.68 -3.23 -3.34
CA LEU A 147 10.31 -2.27 -4.40
C LEU A 147 9.24 -1.27 -3.96
N TYR A 148 8.71 -1.36 -2.74
CA TYR A 148 7.58 -0.53 -2.30
C TYR A 148 7.90 0.98 -2.39
N PHE A 149 9.13 1.38 -2.04
CA PHE A 149 9.58 2.77 -2.01
C PHE A 149 9.81 3.39 -3.38
N VAL A 150 9.95 2.56 -4.42
CA VAL A 150 10.23 3.03 -5.80
C VAL A 150 9.09 2.70 -6.75
N PHE A 151 8.05 2.02 -6.28
CA PHE A 151 6.93 1.61 -7.11
C PHE A 151 5.95 2.78 -7.31
N PRO A 152 5.79 3.29 -8.55
CA PRO A 152 5.08 4.53 -8.83
C PRO A 152 3.59 4.47 -8.54
N LEU A 153 3.01 3.28 -8.57
CA LEU A 153 1.57 3.12 -8.34
C LEU A 153 1.25 2.93 -6.85
N SER A 154 2.25 2.84 -5.97
CA SER A 154 1.98 2.64 -4.54
C SER A 154 1.20 3.83 -3.96
N PRO A 155 0.14 3.59 -3.15
CA PRO A 155 -0.67 4.67 -2.60
C PRO A 155 0.15 5.67 -1.78
N ALA A 156 1.19 5.21 -1.09
CA ALA A 156 2.08 6.08 -0.33
C ALA A 156 2.88 7.04 -1.22
N ILE A 157 3.43 6.55 -2.34
CA ILE A 157 4.17 7.38 -3.30
C ILE A 157 3.22 8.35 -4.01
N LEU A 158 2.04 7.90 -4.43
CA LEU A 158 1.04 8.76 -5.06
C LEU A 158 0.60 9.89 -4.12
N LEU A 159 0.27 9.56 -2.87
CA LEU A 159 -0.15 10.54 -1.87
C LEU A 159 0.98 11.50 -1.49
N ALA A 160 2.21 11.02 -1.32
CA ALA A 160 3.36 11.88 -1.03
C ALA A 160 3.70 12.81 -2.21
N SER A 161 3.61 12.32 -3.44
CA SER A 161 3.87 13.11 -4.65
C SER A 161 2.82 14.21 -4.80
N GLU A 162 1.55 13.90 -4.55
CA GLU A 162 0.45 14.86 -4.62
C GLU A 162 0.56 15.94 -3.52
N ILE A 163 0.82 15.55 -2.27
CA ILE A 163 0.98 16.51 -1.16
C ILE A 163 2.22 17.39 -1.37
N GLY A 164 3.29 16.82 -1.92
CA GLY A 164 4.54 17.53 -2.19
C GLY A 164 4.55 18.34 -3.48
N ASP A 165 3.48 18.28 -4.28
CA ASP A 165 3.41 18.86 -5.64
C ASP A 165 4.61 18.44 -6.53
N PHE A 166 4.98 17.15 -6.42
CA PHE A 166 6.05 16.55 -7.21
C PHE A 166 5.48 15.61 -8.26
N ARG A 167 6.14 15.53 -9.41
CA ARG A 167 5.89 14.40 -10.32
C ARG A 167 6.35 13.11 -9.64
N VAL A 168 5.54 12.06 -9.72
CA VAL A 168 5.83 10.73 -9.13
C VAL A 168 7.26 10.25 -9.43
N ILE A 169 7.72 10.45 -10.66
CA ILE A 169 9.06 10.02 -11.09
C ILE A 169 10.16 10.79 -10.37
N ASP A 170 9.97 12.10 -10.14
CA ASP A 170 10.96 12.92 -9.43
C ASP A 170 10.99 12.58 -7.94
N PHE A 171 9.83 12.27 -7.35
CA PHE A 171 9.77 11.76 -5.98
C PHE A 171 10.49 10.40 -5.84
N ILE A 172 10.32 9.49 -6.80
CA ILE A 172 11.01 8.19 -6.80
C ILE A 172 12.54 8.38 -6.90
N LYS A 173 13.03 9.32 -7.72
CA LYS A 173 14.47 9.59 -7.83
C LYS A 173 15.09 9.99 -6.49
N LEU A 174 14.36 10.72 -5.65
CA LEU A 174 14.84 11.11 -4.31
C LEU A 174 14.97 9.92 -3.34
N GLN A 175 14.30 8.80 -3.61
CA GLN A 175 14.39 7.60 -2.79
C GLN A 175 15.61 6.73 -3.13
N PHE A 176 16.28 7.00 -4.26
CA PHE A 176 17.54 6.33 -4.59
C PHE A 176 18.71 7.05 -3.91
N PRO A 177 19.68 6.29 -3.35
CA PRO A 177 20.89 6.86 -2.76
C PRO A 177 21.77 7.58 -3.78
#